data_AF-A0A2E1SHB7-F1
#
_entry.id   AF-A0A2E1SHB7-F1
#
_cell.length_a   1.000
_cell.length_b   1.000
_cell.length_c   1.000
_cell.angle_alpha   90.00
_cell.angle_beta   90.00
_cell.angle_gamma   90.00
#
_symmetry.space_group_name_H-M   'P 1'
#
loop_
_entity.id
_entity.type
_entity.pdbx_description
1 polymer ?
#
loop_
_entity_poly.entity_id
_entity_poly.type
_entity_poly.pdbx_seq_one_letter_code
_entity_poly.pdbx_strand_id
1 'polypeptide(L)' 'MNWKKVSKFEEIIYEKCDGIAKVTINRPHRRNAFTPDTVAEMIEAFSDAKDDTT' A
#
# COMPACT_ATOMS: atom_id res chain seq x y z
N MET A 1 -14.16 11.27 -1.11
CA MET A 1 -12.84 10.83 -1.61
C MET A 1 -13.05 9.49 -2.30
N ASN A 2 -12.83 9.43 -3.61
CA ASN A 2 -12.97 8.21 -4.41
C ASN A 2 -11.64 7.45 -4.43
N TRP A 3 -11.39 6.67 -3.37
CA TRP A 3 -10.19 5.83 -3.27
C TRP A 3 -10.19 4.76 -4.36
N LYS A 4 -9.15 4.77 -5.20
CA LYS A 4 -8.89 3.72 -6.20
C LYS A 4 -7.89 2.73 -5.64
N LYS A 5 -8.33 1.47 -5.50
CA LYS A 5 -7.46 0.39 -5.03
C LYS A 5 -6.50 -0.04 -6.13
N VAL A 6 -5.22 -0.12 -5.80
CA VAL A 6 -4.17 -0.67 -6.64
C VAL A 6 -3.92 -2.10 -6.15
N SER A 7 -4.71 -3.05 -6.66
CA SER A 7 -4.87 -4.42 -6.12
C SER A 7 -3.71 -5.37 -6.46
N LYS A 8 -2.46 -4.97 -6.24
CA LYS A 8 -1.29 -5.82 -6.52
C LYS A 8 -0.70 -6.54 -5.30
N PHE A 9 -1.17 -6.22 -4.10
CA PHE A 9 -0.54 -6.66 -2.86
C PHE A 9 -1.48 -7.52 -2.01
N GLU A 10 -0.92 -8.51 -1.30
CA GLU A 10 -1.66 -9.43 -0.43
C GLU A 10 -1.62 -8.98 1.02
N GLU A 11 -0.45 -8.54 1.50
CA GLU A 11 -0.21 -8.20 2.91
C GLU A 11 -0.46 -6.71 3.19
N ILE A 12 -0.57 -5.86 2.16
CA ILE A 12 -0.96 -4.45 2.25
C ILE A 12 -2.15 -4.10 1.35
N ILE A 13 -2.90 -3.07 1.74
CA ILE A 13 -3.90 -2.39 0.92
C ILE A 13 -3.31 -1.07 0.47
N TYR A 14 -3.15 -0.93 -0.85
CA TYR A 14 -2.68 0.30 -1.48
C TYR A 14 -3.81 0.99 -2.23
N GLU A 15 -4.05 2.26 -1.91
CA GLU A 15 -5.12 3.08 -2.48
C GLU A 15 -4.61 4.48 -2.84
N LYS A 16 -5.13 5.05 -3.93
CA LYS A 16 -4.81 6.41 -4.37
C LYS A 16 -6.08 7.24 -4.52
N CYS A 17 -6.03 8.52 -4.14
CA CYS A 17 -7.12 9.49 -4.33
C CYS A 17 -6.55 10.91 -4.36
N ASP A 18 -6.86 11.70 -5.40
CA ASP A 18 -6.60 13.14 -5.46
C ASP A 18 -5.19 13.57 -5.00
N GLY A 19 -4.14 12.92 -5.54
CA GLY A 19 -2.73 13.19 -5.20
C GLY A 19 -2.27 12.61 -3.84
N ILE A 20 -3.11 11.84 -3.16
CA ILE A 20 -2.81 11.18 -1.89
C ILE A 20 -2.74 9.67 -2.11
N ALA A 21 -1.58 9.10 -1.76
CA ALA A 21 -1.39 7.67 -1.63
C ALA A 21 -1.62 7.22 -0.18
N LYS A 22 -2.36 6.13 0.00
CA LYS A 22 -2.64 5.50 1.30
C LYS A 22 -2.22 4.05 1.26
N VAL A 23 -1.29 3.68 2.14
CA VAL A 23 -0.79 2.32 2.32
C VAL A 23 -1.21 1.83 3.71
N THR A 24 -1.95 0.73 3.75
CA THR A 24 -2.47 0.14 5.00
C THR A 24 -1.99 -1.30 5.13
N ILE A 25 -1.39 -1.67 6.25
CA ILE A 25 -1.01 -3.07 6.50
C ILE A 25 -2.27 -3.91 6.73
N ASN A 26 -2.47 -4.96 5.94
CA ASN A 26 -3.66 -5.81 5.93
C ASN A 26 -3.43 -7.13 6.68
N ARG A 27 -2.88 -7.06 7.90
CA ARG A 27 -2.58 -8.24 8.72
C ARG A 27 -3.20 -8.17 10.11
N PRO A 28 -4.54 -8.01 10.22
CA PRO A 28 -5.20 -7.86 11.52
C PRO A 28 -4.97 -9.07 12.43
N HIS A 29 -4.86 -10.27 11.85
CA HIS A 29 -4.60 -11.53 12.56
C HIS A 29 -3.23 -11.59 13.26
N ARG A 30 -2.27 -10.73 12.88
CA ARG A 30 -0.96 -10.56 13.54
C ARG A 30 -0.78 -9.16 14.14
N ARG A 31 -1.87 -8.45 14.43
CA ARG A 31 -1.84 -7.06 14.91
C ARG A 31 -1.00 -6.14 14.00
N ASN A 32 -1.03 -6.39 12.70
CA ASN A 32 -0.26 -5.67 11.68
C ASN A 32 1.27 -5.78 11.83
N ALA A 33 1.78 -6.85 12.46
CA ALA A 33 3.21 -7.15 12.44
C ALA A 33 3.69 -7.34 10.99
N PHE A 34 4.83 -6.74 10.64
CA PHE A 34 5.41 -6.81 9.30
C PHE A 34 6.30 -8.06 9.15
N THR A 35 6.21 -8.71 8.00
CA THR A 35 7.16 -9.74 7.54
C THR A 35 8.06 -9.18 6.43
N PRO A 36 9.11 -9.90 6.00
CA PRO A 36 9.91 -9.50 4.83
C PRO A 36 9.05 -9.20 3.60
N ASP A 37 8.00 -9.99 3.36
CA ASP A 37 7.06 -9.76 2.24
C ASP A 37 6.29 -8.46 2.40
N THR A 38 5.75 -8.17 3.60
CA THR A 38 5.07 -6.88 3.89
C THR A 38 6.01 -5.71 3.62
N VAL A 39 7.28 -5.82 3.99
CA VAL A 39 8.28 -4.77 3.75
C VAL A 39 8.57 -4.61 2.25
N ALA A 40 8.70 -5.71 1.51
CA ALA A 40 8.90 -5.67 0.06
C ALA A 40 7.71 -5.01 -0.67
N GLU A 41 6.48 -5.40 -0.32
CA GLU A 41 5.26 -4.79 -0.87
C GLU A 41 5.17 -3.30 -0.52
N MET A 42 5.53 -2.92 0.72
CA MET A 42 5.57 -1.50 1.12
C MET A 42 6.58 -0.72 0.29
N ILE A 43 7.78 -1.24 0.05
CA ILE A 43 8.80 -0.59 -0.79
C ILE A 43 8.28 -0.37 -2.20
N GLU A 44 7.62 -1.37 -2.80
CA GLU A 44 7.03 -1.24 -4.14
C GLU A 44 5.91 -0.19 -4.16
N ALA A 45 5.00 -0.21 -3.17
CA ALA A 45 3.94 0.78 -3.05
C ALA A 45 4.47 2.21 -2.87
N PHE A 46 5.52 2.41 -2.06
CA PHE A 46 6.14 3.73 -1.89
C PHE A 46 6.92 4.19 -3.13
N SER A 47 7.54 3.26 -3.85
CA SER A 47 8.25 3.57 -5.10
C SER A 47 7.25 4.02 -6.17
N ASP A 48 6.15 3.29 -6.31
CA ASP A 48 5.06 3.66 -7.22
C ASP A 48 4.41 5.00 -6.83
N ALA A 49 4.21 5.26 -5.53
CA ALA A 49 3.69 6.55 -5.06
C ALA A 49 4.65 7.72 -5.32
N LYS A 50 5.96 7.47 -5.29
CA LYS A 50 7.00 8.48 -5.56
C LYS A 50 7.08 8.81 -7.05
N ASP A 51 7.00 7.81 -7.92
CA ASP A 51 7.09 7.98 -9.36
C ASP A 51 5.77 8.47 -9.98
N ASP A 52 4.67 8.41 -9.22
CA ASP A 52 3.38 8.97 -9.63
C ASP A 52 3.47 10.50 -9.74
N THR A 53 3.35 11.01 -10.97
CA THR A 53 3.44 12.45 -11.29
C THR A 53 2.05 13.08 -11.44
N THR A 54 0.98 12.36 -11.08
CA THR A 54 -0.41 12.71 -11.35
C THR A 54 -1.10 13.41 -10.19
#